data_AF-A0A6J6X6D1-F1
#
_entry.id   AF-A0A6J6X6D1-F1
#
_cell.length_a   1.000
_cell.length_b   1.000
_cell.length_c   1.000
_cell.angle_alpha   90.00
_cell.angle_beta   90.00
_cell.angle_gamma   90.00
#
_symmetry.space_group_name_H-M   'P 1'
#
loop_
_entity.id
_entity.type
_entity.pdbx_description
1 polymer ?
#
loop_
_entity_poly.entity_id
_entity_poly.type
_entity_poly.pdbx_seq_one_letter_code
_entity_poly.pdbx_strand_id
1 'polypeptide(L)'
;MPLAAAGLVALMTVAIVTVHRKNGFFVYNAGQGIEYCLMLIVLAITVGSFGGGKYSIDHAHTFVTWFDRPMHAFLTVTVVGFGGALLQLAAVYRPGKVK
;
A
#
# COMPACT_ATOMS: atom_id res chain seq x y z
N MET A 1 -9.62 8.31 -2.66
CA MET A 1 -9.96 6.94 -3.11
C MET A 1 -9.23 5.94 -2.25
N PRO A 2 -9.87 5.47 -1.17
CA PRO A 2 -9.21 4.63 -0.17
C PRO A 2 -8.76 3.27 -0.75
N LEU A 3 -9.53 2.67 -1.66
CA LEU A 3 -9.17 1.37 -2.23
C LEU A 3 -7.95 1.47 -3.17
N ALA A 4 -7.88 2.52 -3.98
CA ALA A 4 -6.71 2.78 -4.83
C ALA A 4 -5.44 3.03 -3.99
N ALA A 5 -5.57 3.80 -2.90
CA ALA A 5 -4.48 4.02 -1.95
C ALA A 5 -4.05 2.71 -1.26
N ALA A 6 -5.00 1.85 -0.89
CA ALA A 6 -4.70 0.52 -0.34
C ALA A 6 -3.87 -0.33 -1.32
N GLY A 7 -4.20 -0.28 -2.62
CA GLY A 7 -3.43 -0.95 -3.67
C GLY A 7 -1.97 -0.47 -3.75
N LEU A 8 -1.73 0.84 -3.59
CA LEU A 8 -0.37 1.38 -3.54
C LEU A 8 0.39 0.90 -2.30
N VAL A 9 -0.26 0.92 -1.13
CA VAL A 9 0.34 0.38 0.11
C VAL A 9 0.71 -1.09 -0.07
N ALA A 10 -0.18 -1.87 -0.70
CA ALA A 10 0.06 -3.28 -0.97
C ALA A 10 1.29 -3.48 -1.87
N LEU A 11 1.34 -2.77 -3.00
CA LEU A 11 2.42 -2.84 -3.98
C LEU A 11 3.78 -2.47 -3.35
N MET A 12 3.84 -1.36 -2.61
CA MET A 12 5.07 -0.90 -1.98
C MET A 12 5.55 -1.88 -0.89
N THR A 13 4.63 -2.47 -0.13
CA THR A 13 4.97 -3.49 0.87
C THR A 13 5.56 -4.74 0.22
N VAL A 14 4.98 -5.20 -0.89
CA VAL A 14 5.54 -6.33 -1.67
C VAL A 14 6.91 -5.97 -2.23
N ALA A 15 7.10 -4.77 -2.76
CA ALA A 15 8.39 -4.31 -3.29
C ALA A 15 9.49 -4.29 -2.21
N ILE A 16 9.15 -3.89 -0.98
CA ILE A 16 10.06 -3.94 0.17
C ILE A 16 10.47 -5.39 0.45
N VAL A 17 9.51 -6.30 0.57
CA VAL A 17 9.78 -7.70 0.92
C VAL A 17 10.59 -8.43 -0.15
N THR A 18 10.28 -8.20 -1.42
CA THR A 18 10.81 -8.99 -2.53
C THR A 18 12.18 -8.52 -3.02
N VAL A 19 12.43 -7.21 -3.07
CA VAL A 19 13.62 -6.63 -3.71
C VAL A 19 14.46 -5.82 -2.74
N HIS A 20 13.86 -4.96 -1.93
CA HIS A 20 14.61 -3.93 -1.21
C HIS A 20 15.04 -4.34 0.21
N ARG A 21 14.48 -5.45 0.75
CA ARG A 21 14.78 -5.93 2.12
C ARG A 21 16.28 -6.16 2.38
N LYS A 22 17.06 -6.48 1.34
CA LYS A 22 18.50 -6.76 1.45
C LYS A 22 19.39 -5.53 1.20
N ASN A 23 18.82 -4.42 0.74
CA ASN A 23 19.58 -3.29 0.18
C ASN A 23 19.75 -2.12 1.20
N GLY A 24 19.26 -2.30 2.44
CA GLY A 24 19.37 -1.30 3.51
C GLY A 24 18.32 -0.18 3.41
N PHE A 25 18.49 0.86 4.22
CA PHE A 25 17.49 1.93 4.37
C PHE A 25 17.51 2.94 3.22
N PHE A 26 18.66 3.55 2.96
CA PHE A 26 18.77 4.70 2.07
C PHE A 26 18.70 4.33 0.59
N VAL A 27 18.03 5.19 -0.18
CA VAL A 27 17.95 5.05 -1.65
C VAL A 27 19.33 5.04 -2.32
N TYR A 28 20.33 5.65 -1.70
CA TYR A 28 21.71 5.74 -2.19
C TYR A 28 22.50 4.42 -2.15
N ASN A 29 21.98 3.39 -1.48
CA ASN A 29 22.63 2.08 -1.44
C ASN A 29 22.54 1.36 -2.80
N ALA A 30 23.52 0.48 -3.06
CA ALA A 30 23.50 -0.37 -4.25
C ALA A 30 22.23 -1.23 -4.27
N GLY A 31 21.39 -1.00 -5.29
CA GLY A 31 20.11 -1.68 -5.46
C GLY A 31 18.88 -0.92 -4.94
N GLN A 32 19.02 0.34 -4.50
CA GLN A 32 17.94 1.19 -3.97
C GLN A 32 17.43 0.67 -2.60
N GLY A 33 17.41 1.53 -1.59
CA GLY A 33 16.94 1.19 -0.24
C GLY A 33 15.42 1.25 -0.06
N ILE A 34 14.95 0.85 1.13
CA ILE A 34 13.51 0.79 1.46
C ILE A 34 12.86 2.15 1.70
N GLU A 35 13.65 3.21 1.92
CA GLU A 35 13.20 4.56 2.28
C GLU A 35 12.12 5.10 1.33
N TYR A 36 12.36 5.00 0.02
CA TYR A 36 11.42 5.52 -0.97
C TYR A 36 10.07 4.79 -0.93
N CYS A 37 10.09 3.46 -0.80
CA CYS A 37 8.85 2.68 -0.67
C CYS A 37 8.10 3.01 0.63
N LEU A 38 8.81 3.21 1.74
CA LEU A 38 8.21 3.63 3.01
C LEU A 38 7.57 5.01 2.90
N MET A 39 8.23 5.97 2.26
CA MET A 39 7.66 7.31 2.02
C MET A 39 6.39 7.24 1.18
N LEU A 40 6.37 6.39 0.14
CA LEU A 40 5.18 6.19 -0.68
C LEU A 40 4.03 5.52 0.10
N ILE A 41 4.31 4.60 1.02
CA ILE A 41 3.30 4.02 1.92
C ILE A 41 2.70 5.10 2.82
N VAL A 42 3.53 5.92 3.46
CA VAL A 42 3.06 7.01 4.34
C VAL A 42 2.22 8.01 3.57
N LEU A 43 2.66 8.41 2.37
CA LEU A 43 1.92 9.32 1.51
C LEU A 43 0.57 8.71 1.07
N ALA A 44 0.56 7.44 0.66
CA ALA A 44 -0.66 6.76 0.25
C ALA A 44 -1.68 6.65 1.40
N ILE A 45 -1.22 6.34 2.62
CA ILE A 45 -2.09 6.31 3.81
C ILE A 45 -2.64 7.71 4.09
N THR A 46 -1.79 8.73 4.07
CA THR A 46 -2.19 10.12 4.35
C THR A 46 -3.24 10.61 3.36
N VAL A 47 -2.96 10.46 2.05
CA VAL A 47 -3.89 10.87 0.98
C VAL A 47 -5.16 10.01 0.99
N GLY A 48 -5.04 8.70 1.24
CA GLY A 48 -6.19 7.79 1.33
C GLY A 48 -7.12 8.09 2.50
N SER A 49 -6.58 8.62 3.60
CA SER A 49 -7.34 8.97 4.81
C SER A 49 -8.20 10.22 4.65
N PHE A 50 -7.88 11.10 3.70
CA PHE A 50 -8.73 12.25 3.35
C PHE A 50 -9.98 11.86 2.55
N GLY A 51 -10.16 10.58 2.20
CA GLY A 51 -11.37 10.05 1.59
C GLY A 51 -11.37 10.04 0.05
N GLY A 52 -12.48 9.57 -0.53
CA GLY A 52 -12.73 9.62 -1.97
C GLY A 52 -13.42 10.93 -2.34
N GLY A 53 -12.72 11.85 -3.01
CA GLY A 53 -13.33 13.09 -3.50
C GLY A 53 -14.57 12.83 -4.38
N LYS A 54 -15.40 13.86 -4.57
CA LYS A 54 -16.73 13.78 -5.23
C LYS A 54 -16.74 13.14 -6.62
N TYR A 55 -15.61 13.18 -7.33
CA TYR A 55 -15.44 12.59 -8.67
C TYR A 55 -14.94 11.14 -8.65
N SER A 56 -14.88 10.51 -7.48
CA SER A 56 -14.50 9.10 -7.37
C SER A 56 -15.57 8.14 -7.84
N ILE A 57 -15.15 7.07 -8.50
CA ILE A 57 -15.97 5.86 -8.65
C ILE A 57 -16.33 5.27 -7.28
N ASP A 58 -15.45 5.41 -6.28
CA ASP A 58 -15.75 5.04 -4.89
C ASP A 58 -16.99 5.82 -4.39
N HIS A 59 -17.13 7.11 -4.71
CA HIS A 59 -18.23 7.93 -4.21
C HIS A 59 -19.59 7.60 -4.90
N ALA A 60 -19.57 6.91 -6.04
CA ALA A 60 -20.78 6.64 -6.84
C ALA A 60 -21.63 5.47 -6.32
N HIS A 61 -21.10 4.58 -5.49
CA HIS A 61 -21.84 3.43 -4.95
C HIS A 61 -22.21 3.63 -3.47
N THR A 62 -23.50 3.44 -3.12
CA THR A 62 -24.05 3.59 -1.76
C THR A 62 -23.36 2.74 -0.68
N PHE A 63 -22.67 1.66 -1.05
CA PHE A 63 -21.84 0.82 -0.16
C PHE A 63 -20.62 1.58 0.43
N VAL A 64 -20.34 2.79 -0.07
CA VAL A 64 -19.06 3.50 0.10
C VAL A 64 -19.18 4.77 0.97
N THR A 65 -20.37 5.10 1.50
CA THR A 65 -20.51 6.14 2.54
C THR A 65 -19.73 5.79 3.83
N TRP A 66 -19.38 4.51 4.00
CA TRP A 66 -18.47 4.04 5.04
C TRP A 66 -17.11 4.78 5.00
N PHE A 67 -16.62 5.15 3.82
CA PHE A 67 -15.32 5.79 3.62
C PHE A 67 -15.35 7.33 3.69
N ASP A 68 -16.52 7.95 3.83
CA ASP A 68 -16.62 9.40 4.01
C ASP A 68 -16.07 9.85 5.37
N ARG A 69 -16.00 8.92 6.34
CA ARG A 69 -15.35 9.18 7.62
C ARG A 69 -13.85 8.91 7.51
N PRO A 70 -13.00 9.88 7.87
CA PRO A 70 -11.55 9.76 7.72
C PRO A 70 -10.97 8.56 8.50
N MET A 71 -11.56 8.22 9.65
CA MET A 71 -11.14 7.07 10.46
C MET A 71 -11.41 5.72 9.78
N HIS A 72 -12.54 5.59 9.09
CA HIS A 72 -12.85 4.39 8.31
C HIS A 72 -11.94 4.29 7.08
N ALA A 73 -11.77 5.40 6.36
CA ALA A 73 -10.86 5.46 5.21
C ALA A 73 -9.44 5.03 5.59
N PHE A 74 -8.89 5.57 6.68
CA PHE A 74 -7.60 5.17 7.24
C PHE A 74 -7.55 3.66 7.52
N LEU A 75 -8.52 3.14 8.29
CA LEU A 75 -8.57 1.71 8.63
C LEU A 75 -8.60 0.83 7.38
N THR A 76 -9.38 1.17 6.36
CA THR A 76 -9.38 0.39 5.12
C THR A 76 -8.07 0.45 4.37
N VAL A 77 -7.47 1.63 4.22
CA VAL A 77 -6.20 1.75 3.48
C VAL A 77 -5.12 0.91 4.14
N THR A 78 -5.05 0.93 5.47
CA THR A 78 -4.08 0.15 6.25
C THR A 78 -4.40 -1.34 6.20
N VAL A 79 -5.61 -1.76 6.57
CA VAL A 79 -5.98 -3.18 6.68
C VAL A 79 -6.00 -3.86 5.31
N VAL A 80 -6.64 -3.24 4.32
CA VAL A 80 -6.72 -3.80 2.96
C VAL A 80 -5.37 -3.72 2.26
N GLY A 81 -4.60 -2.65 2.47
CA GLY A 81 -3.28 -2.50 1.87
C GLY A 81 -2.29 -3.55 2.37
N PHE A 82 -2.10 -3.66 3.69
CA PHE A 82 -1.20 -4.68 4.26
C PHE A 82 -1.75 -6.10 4.10
N GLY A 83 -3.07 -6.29 4.26
CA GLY A 83 -3.72 -7.58 4.02
C GLY A 83 -3.58 -8.05 2.58
N GLY A 84 -3.76 -7.15 1.62
CA GLY A 84 -3.54 -7.41 0.19
C GLY A 84 -2.09 -7.76 -0.13
N ALA A 85 -1.12 -7.05 0.45
CA ALA A 85 0.30 -7.41 0.32
C ALA A 85 0.60 -8.82 0.84
N LEU A 86 0.10 -9.15 2.04
CA LEU A 86 0.30 -10.47 2.63
C LEU A 86 -0.33 -11.57 1.78
N LEU A 87 -1.56 -11.36 1.29
CA LEU A 87 -2.22 -12.29 0.38
C LEU A 87 -1.43 -12.47 -0.92
N GLN A 88 -0.93 -11.38 -1.52
CA GLN A 88 -0.14 -11.44 -2.74
C GLN A 88 1.19 -12.19 -2.52
N LEU A 89 1.86 -11.95 -1.40
CA LEU A 89 3.06 -12.68 -1.01
C LEU A 89 2.76 -14.17 -0.76
N ALA A 90 1.67 -14.50 -0.07
CA ALA A 90 1.30 -15.88 0.21
C ALA A 90 0.87 -16.66 -1.04
N ALA A 91 0.11 -16.02 -1.94
CA ALA A 91 -0.47 -16.68 -3.10
C ALA A 91 0.52 -16.80 -4.27
N VAL A 92 1.30 -15.76 -4.53
CA VAL A 92 2.06 -15.63 -5.80
C VAL A 92 3.56 -15.67 -5.59
N TYR A 93 4.07 -15.16 -4.46
CA TYR A 93 5.52 -15.04 -4.28
C TYR A 93 6.17 -16.38 -3.93
N ARG A 94 7.09 -16.82 -4.80
CA ARG A 94 7.96 -17.98 -4.56
C ARG A 94 9.41 -17.50 -4.54
N PRO A 95 10.11 -17.54 -3.38
CA PRO A 95 11.50 -17.15 -3.32
C PRO A 95 12.35 -18.16 -4.11
N GLY A 96 13.16 -17.66 -5.05
CA GLY A 96 14.15 -18.48 -5.75
C GLY A 96 15.19 -19.01 -4.77
N LYS A 97 15.58 -20.29 -4.92
CA LYS A 97 16.66 -20.88 -4.12
C LYS A 97 17.94 -20.08 -4.37
N VAL A 98 18.44 -19.40 -3.33
CA VAL A 98 19.77 -18.79 -3.37
C VAL A 98 20.76 -19.95 -3.48
N LYS A 99 21.52 -19.99 -4.58
CA LYS A 99 22.66 -20.90 -4.73
C LYS A 99 23.82 -20.42 -3.88
#